data_AF-W7P356-F1
#
_entry.id   AF-W7P356-F1
#
_cell.length_a   1.000
_cell.length_b   1.000
_cell.length_c   1.000
_cell.angle_alpha   90.00
_cell.angle_beta   90.00
_cell.angle_gamma   90.00
#
_symmetry.space_group_name_H-M   'P 1'
#
loop_
_entity.id
_entity.type
_entity.pdbx_description
1 polymer ?
#
loop_
_entity_poly.entity_id
_entity_poly.type
_entity_poly.pdbx_seq_one_letter_code
_entity_poly.pdbx_strand_id
1 'polypeptide(L)'
;MSNIDKQALQAAAEKALQGKWDYEAGAIWHTDESGMVQHMAVVEAGDDISDEEHKSNMRFITLATPAVVLGLLDELYESKAAEANESSCANSVIDSAIKWQTRAKDAEAKLEAAEKRIADLEASHNNLREAMAGIHNTIAGGGAYTPLAAILNGSKRAYEESAAAADKGA
;
A
#
# COMPACT_ATOMS: atom_id res chain seq x y z
N MET A 1 -30.69 4.82 1.20
CA MET A 1 -30.82 3.45 1.76
C MET A 1 -31.04 3.59 3.25
N SER A 2 -32.12 3.01 3.78
CA SER A 2 -32.37 2.97 5.22
C SER A 2 -31.23 2.23 5.89
N ASN A 3 -30.67 2.78 6.97
CA ASN A 3 -29.59 2.15 7.72
C ASN A 3 -30.22 1.02 8.55
N ILE A 4 -30.32 -0.19 7.98
CA ILE A 4 -30.83 -1.35 8.69
C ILE A 4 -29.90 -1.61 9.88
N ASP A 5 -30.47 -1.68 11.08
CA ASP A 5 -29.73 -2.05 12.27
C ASP A 5 -29.44 -3.56 12.25
N LYS A 6 -28.24 -3.90 11.77
CA LYS A 6 -27.79 -5.29 11.61
C LYS A 6 -27.57 -5.97 12.96
N GLN A 7 -27.17 -5.23 13.99
CA GLN A 7 -26.98 -5.79 15.33
C GLN A 7 -28.34 -6.14 15.95
N ALA A 8 -29.33 -5.26 15.80
CA ALA A 8 -30.69 -5.57 16.21
C ALA A 8 -31.27 -6.76 15.44
N LEU A 9 -31.03 -6.85 14.14
CA LEU A 9 -31.47 -7.97 13.31
C LEU A 9 -30.82 -9.29 13.72
N GLN A 10 -29.51 -9.29 13.97
CA GLN A 10 -28.78 -10.45 14.49
C GLN A 10 -29.36 -10.90 15.83
N ALA A 11 -29.51 -9.99 16.79
CA ALA A 11 -30.05 -10.31 18.11
C ALA A 11 -31.50 -10.82 18.07
N ALA A 12 -32.30 -10.36 17.10
CA ALA A 12 -33.63 -10.87 16.86
C ALA A 12 -33.60 -12.30 16.26
N ALA A 13 -32.72 -12.54 15.29
CA ALA A 13 -32.57 -13.85 14.65
C ALA A 13 -32.00 -14.92 15.60
N GLU A 14 -31.05 -14.57 16.47
CA GLU A 14 -30.50 -15.47 17.50
C GLU A 14 -31.57 -15.92 18.52
N LYS A 15 -32.52 -15.04 18.84
CA LYS A 15 -33.62 -15.32 19.79
C LYS A 15 -34.80 -16.04 19.14
N ALA A 16 -34.88 -16.05 17.81
CA ALA A 16 -35.96 -16.70 17.10
C ALA A 16 -35.77 -18.23 17.08
N LEU A 17 -36.86 -18.95 16.76
CA LEU A 17 -36.84 -20.41 16.71
C LEU A 17 -35.91 -20.92 15.60
N GLN A 18 -34.99 -21.78 16.00
CA GLN A 18 -34.07 -22.49 15.12
C GLN A 18 -34.68 -23.83 14.73
N GLY A 19 -34.61 -24.20 13.45
CA GLY A 19 -35.19 -25.43 12.93
C GLY A 19 -35.71 -25.26 11.50
N LYS A 20 -36.49 -26.25 11.03
CA LYS A 20 -37.06 -26.20 9.68
C LYS A 20 -38.31 -25.32 9.69
N TRP A 21 -38.38 -24.38 8.76
CA TRP A 21 -39.57 -23.58 8.49
C TRP A 21 -40.18 -24.02 7.16
N ASP A 22 -41.50 -24.06 7.10
CA ASP A 22 -42.24 -24.49 5.92
C ASP A 22 -43.65 -23.88 5.94
N TYR A 23 -44.40 -24.07 4.85
CA TYR A 23 -45.77 -23.56 4.74
C TYR A 23 -46.71 -24.56 4.08
N GLU A 24 -47.95 -24.59 4.57
CA GLU A 24 -49.03 -25.37 3.97
C GLU A 24 -50.38 -24.70 4.22
N ALA A 25 -51.26 -24.71 3.21
CA ALA A 25 -52.63 -24.21 3.31
C ALA A 25 -52.77 -22.79 3.92
N GLY A 26 -51.85 -21.88 3.60
CA GLY A 26 -51.85 -20.50 4.11
C GLY A 26 -51.30 -20.35 5.54
N ALA A 27 -50.76 -21.41 6.14
CA ALA A 27 -50.10 -21.35 7.45
C ALA A 27 -48.59 -21.56 7.32
N ILE A 28 -47.82 -20.81 8.11
CA ILE A 28 -46.39 -21.01 8.32
C ILE A 28 -46.20 -21.82 9.60
N TRP A 29 -45.38 -22.86 9.51
CA TRP A 29 -45.06 -23.74 10.62
C TRP A 29 -43.56 -23.94 10.77
N HIS A 30 -43.16 -24.29 11.98
CA HIS A 30 -41.81 -24.61 12.39
C HIS A 30 -41.77 -26.07 12.87
N THR A 31 -40.70 -26.79 12.54
CA THR A 31 -40.41 -28.11 13.12
C THR A 31 -39.12 -28.04 13.90
N ASP A 32 -39.21 -28.35 15.19
CA ASP A 32 -38.05 -28.39 16.08
C ASP A 32 -37.19 -29.65 15.85
N GLU A 33 -36.06 -29.73 16.55
CA GLU A 33 -35.13 -30.85 16.47
C GLU A 33 -35.75 -32.19 16.90
N SER A 34 -36.85 -32.17 17.66
CA SER A 34 -37.58 -33.37 18.09
C SER A 34 -38.61 -33.84 17.05
N GLY A 35 -38.80 -33.08 15.97
CA GLY A 35 -39.78 -33.37 14.93
C GLY A 35 -41.19 -32.86 15.24
N MET A 36 -41.36 -32.04 16.28
CA MET A 36 -42.67 -31.50 16.66
C MET A 36 -43.00 -30.25 15.83
N VAL A 37 -44.18 -30.28 15.20
CA VAL A 37 -44.68 -29.17 14.37
C VAL A 37 -45.38 -28.12 15.23
N GLN A 38 -44.94 -26.87 15.10
CA GLN A 38 -45.45 -25.70 15.80
C GLN A 38 -46.02 -24.72 14.77
N HIS A 39 -47.31 -24.36 14.92
CA HIS A 39 -47.94 -23.36 14.05
C HIS A 39 -47.52 -21.96 14.49
N MET A 40 -46.94 -21.18 13.57
CA MET A 40 -46.37 -19.88 13.89
C MET A 40 -47.26 -18.72 13.46
N ALA A 41 -47.77 -18.77 12.24
CA ALA A 41 -48.60 -17.71 11.68
C ALA A 41 -49.59 -18.28 10.66
N VAL A 42 -50.78 -17.69 10.62
CA VAL A 42 -51.70 -17.82 9.49
C VAL A 42 -51.54 -16.57 8.65
N VAL A 43 -51.29 -16.75 7.36
CA VAL A 43 -51.08 -15.67 6.40
C VAL A 43 -52.26 -15.68 5.46
N GLU A 44 -53.00 -14.58 5.44
CA GLU A 44 -54.14 -14.41 4.56
C GLU A 44 -53.77 -13.49 3.41
N ALA A 45 -54.10 -13.91 2.18
CA ALA A 45 -54.05 -13.05 1.01
C ALA A 45 -55.27 -12.13 1.01
N GLY A 46 -55.06 -10.85 0.69
CA GLY A 46 -56.18 -9.96 0.35
C GLY A 46 -56.74 -10.28 -1.04
N ASP A 47 -57.96 -9.81 -1.32
CA ASP A 47 -58.68 -10.08 -2.58
C ASP A 47 -57.89 -9.66 -3.84
N ASP A 48 -56.96 -8.70 -3.71
CA ASP A 48 -56.12 -8.20 -4.81
C ASP A 48 -54.84 -9.01 -5.06
N ILE A 49 -54.58 -10.06 -4.25
CA ILE A 49 -53.36 -10.89 -4.36
C ILE A 49 -53.71 -12.21 -5.03
N SER A 50 -53.02 -12.54 -6.10
CA SER A 50 -53.21 -13.84 -6.77
C SER A 50 -52.68 -15.00 -5.91
N ASP A 51 -53.23 -16.21 -6.11
CA ASP A 51 -52.75 -17.43 -5.45
C ASP A 51 -51.25 -17.66 -5.64
N GLU A 52 -50.70 -17.28 -6.79
CA GLU A 52 -49.29 -17.45 -7.11
C GLU A 52 -48.39 -16.46 -6.35
N GLU A 53 -48.81 -15.20 -6.25
CA GLU A 53 -48.13 -14.19 -5.43
C GLU A 53 -48.19 -14.57 -3.95
N HIS A 54 -49.34 -15.05 -3.48
CA HIS A 54 -49.49 -15.53 -2.11
C HIS A 54 -48.52 -16.68 -1.80
N LYS A 55 -48.47 -17.72 -2.66
CA LYS A 55 -47.51 -18.83 -2.51
C LYS A 55 -46.06 -18.35 -2.56
N SER A 56 -45.75 -17.41 -3.45
CA SER A 56 -44.39 -16.86 -3.57
C SER A 56 -43.96 -16.10 -2.32
N ASN A 57 -44.86 -15.31 -1.72
CA ASN A 57 -44.61 -14.59 -0.47
C ASN A 57 -44.38 -15.56 0.70
N MET A 58 -45.22 -16.59 0.82
CA MET A 58 -45.07 -17.64 1.83
C MET A 58 -43.73 -18.36 1.70
N ARG A 59 -43.35 -18.70 0.46
CA ARG A 59 -42.07 -19.31 0.16
C ARG A 59 -40.90 -18.41 0.52
N PHE A 60 -40.98 -17.11 0.23
CA PHE A 60 -39.93 -16.17 0.60
C PHE A 60 -39.75 -16.08 2.12
N ILE A 61 -40.84 -15.91 2.88
CA ILE A 61 -40.80 -15.80 4.35
C ILE A 61 -40.22 -17.08 4.98
N THR A 62 -40.62 -18.25 4.48
CA THR A 62 -40.12 -19.55 4.98
C THR A 62 -38.68 -19.84 4.57
N LEU A 63 -38.18 -19.25 3.49
CA LEU A 63 -36.75 -19.31 3.13
C LEU A 63 -35.90 -18.32 3.95
N ALA A 64 -36.44 -17.14 4.26
CA ALA A 64 -35.79 -16.11 5.07
C ALA A 64 -35.82 -16.45 6.58
N THR A 65 -35.47 -17.68 6.91
CA THR A 65 -35.42 -18.18 8.30
C THR A 65 -34.37 -17.43 9.12
N PRO A 66 -34.48 -17.46 10.46
CA PRO A 66 -33.46 -16.89 11.34
C PRO A 66 -32.04 -17.42 11.03
N ALA A 67 -31.90 -18.71 10.75
CA ALA A 67 -30.63 -19.32 10.38
C ALA A 67 -30.06 -18.76 9.06
N VAL A 68 -30.90 -18.57 8.04
CA VAL A 68 -30.50 -17.97 6.76
C VAL A 68 -30.11 -16.50 6.94
N VAL A 69 -30.86 -15.75 7.74
CA VAL A 69 -30.53 -14.34 8.04
C VAL A 69 -29.18 -14.23 8.76
N LEU A 70 -28.91 -15.11 9.73
CA LEU A 70 -27.60 -15.15 10.42
C LEU A 70 -26.47 -15.49 9.44
N GLY A 71 -26.64 -16.52 8.60
CA GLY A 71 -25.65 -16.86 7.58
C GLY A 71 -25.35 -15.71 6.60
N LEU A 72 -26.39 -15.00 6.14
CA LEU A 72 -26.20 -13.83 5.28
C LEU A 72 -25.51 -12.66 5.99
N LEU A 73 -25.75 -12.47 7.29
CA LEU A 73 -25.06 -11.46 8.08
C LEU A 73 -23.59 -11.83 8.26
N ASP A 74 -23.28 -13.09 8.53
CA ASP A 74 -21.92 -13.60 8.63
C ASP A 74 -21.16 -13.41 7.31
N GLU A 75 -21.71 -13.85 6.19
CA GLU A 75 -21.13 -13.63 4.85
C GLU A 75 -20.89 -12.14 4.57
N LEU A 76 -21.82 -11.27 4.99
CA LEU A 76 -21.67 -9.83 4.84
C LEU A 76 -20.54 -9.27 5.70
N TYR A 77 -20.41 -9.73 6.95
CA TYR A 77 -19.34 -9.30 7.85
C TYR A 77 -17.97 -9.77 7.33
N GLU A 78 -17.87 -11.01 6.85
CA GLU A 78 -16.67 -11.56 6.21
C GLU A 78 -16.29 -10.78 4.95
N SER A 79 -17.25 -10.50 4.08
CA SER A 79 -17.04 -9.71 2.85
C SER A 79 -16.50 -8.32 3.16
N LYS A 80 -17.07 -7.62 4.16
CA LYS A 80 -16.58 -6.31 4.61
C LYS A 80 -15.19 -6.38 5.23
N ALA A 81 -14.90 -7.42 6.00
CA ALA A 81 -13.58 -7.61 6.59
C ALA A 81 -12.52 -7.86 5.50
N ALA A 82 -12.85 -8.64 4.48
CA ALA A 82 -11.98 -8.89 3.34
C ALA A 82 -11.69 -7.61 2.54
N GLU A 83 -12.71 -6.81 2.24
CA GLU A 83 -12.55 -5.51 1.55
C GLU A 83 -11.64 -4.55 2.34
N ALA A 84 -11.83 -4.46 3.67
CA ALA A 84 -10.98 -3.64 4.52
C ALA A 84 -9.52 -4.13 4.54
N ASN A 85 -9.31 -5.44 4.56
CA ASN A 85 -7.98 -6.03 4.52
C ASN A 85 -7.29 -5.81 3.16
N GLU A 86 -8.01 -5.94 2.05
CA GLU A 86 -7.49 -5.66 0.70
C GLU A 86 -7.09 -4.19 0.55
N SER A 87 -7.93 -3.27 1.05
CA SER A 87 -7.58 -1.85 1.07
C SER A 87 -6.34 -1.59 1.92
N SER A 88 -6.21 -2.25 3.07
CA SER A 88 -5.04 -2.15 3.94
C SER A 88 -3.76 -2.66 3.25
N CYS A 89 -3.81 -3.83 2.60
CA CYS A 89 -2.64 -4.37 1.91
C CYS A 89 -2.25 -3.49 0.73
N ALA A 90 -3.22 -2.99 -0.06
CA ALA A 90 -2.96 -2.07 -1.16
C ALA A 90 -2.26 -0.79 -0.68
N ASN A 91 -2.75 -0.18 0.41
CA ASN A 91 -2.12 1.00 1.00
C ASN A 91 -0.68 0.74 1.47
N SER A 92 -0.41 -0.41 2.09
CA SER A 92 0.94 -0.78 2.54
C SER A 92 1.93 -0.99 1.40
N VAL A 93 1.46 -1.54 0.27
CA VAL A 93 2.26 -1.75 -0.95
C VAL A 93 2.59 -0.41 -1.60
N ILE A 94 1.60 0.49 -1.69
CA ILE A 94 1.79 1.84 -2.23
C ILE A 94 2.80 2.62 -1.38
N ASP A 95 2.67 2.61 -0.05
CA ASP A 95 3.60 3.28 0.86
C ASP A 95 5.03 2.73 0.71
N SER A 96 5.17 1.41 0.58
CA SER A 96 6.46 0.78 0.32
C SER A 96 7.04 1.23 -1.02
N ALA A 97 6.24 1.28 -2.08
CA ALA A 97 6.67 1.73 -3.41
C ALA A 97 7.15 3.19 -3.39
N ILE A 98 6.42 4.07 -2.71
CA ILE A 98 6.81 5.48 -2.52
C ILE A 98 8.15 5.58 -1.79
N LYS A 99 8.33 4.83 -0.70
CA LYS A 99 9.59 4.81 0.06
C LYS A 99 10.77 4.35 -0.79
N TRP A 100 10.59 3.30 -1.60
CA TRP A 100 11.61 2.83 -2.52
C TRP A 100 11.94 3.88 -3.58
N GLN A 101 10.93 4.53 -4.15
CA GLN A 101 11.13 5.58 -5.14
C GLN A 101 11.89 6.78 -4.57
N THR A 102 11.60 7.21 -3.35
CA THR A 102 12.35 8.27 -2.67
C THR A 102 13.81 7.86 -2.44
N ARG A 103 14.04 6.65 -1.93
CA ARG A 103 15.41 6.14 -1.72
C ARG A 103 16.20 6.02 -3.02
N ALA A 104 15.55 5.63 -4.11
CA ALA A 104 16.18 5.55 -5.44
C ALA A 104 16.64 6.93 -5.91
N LYS A 105 15.76 7.95 -5.82
CA LYS A 105 16.13 9.34 -6.15
C LYS A 105 17.28 9.88 -5.29
N ASP A 106 17.25 9.61 -3.99
CA ASP A 106 18.34 10.02 -3.10
C ASP A 106 19.65 9.32 -3.43
N ALA A 107 19.59 8.05 -3.85
CA ALA A 107 20.77 7.29 -4.28
C ALA A 107 21.32 7.81 -5.62
N GLU A 108 20.47 8.12 -6.58
CA GLU A 108 20.84 8.73 -7.86
C GLU A 108 21.54 10.08 -7.65
N ALA A 109 20.99 10.96 -6.80
CA ALA A 109 21.62 12.25 -6.50
C ALA A 109 23.00 12.09 -5.84
N LYS A 110 23.16 11.11 -4.95
CA LYS A 110 24.46 10.79 -4.34
C LYS A 110 25.45 10.21 -5.34
N LEU A 111 24.98 9.40 -6.28
CA LEU A 111 25.81 8.84 -7.34
C LEU A 111 26.33 9.95 -8.25
N GLU A 112 25.45 10.84 -8.71
CA GLU A 112 25.84 11.98 -9.56
C GLU A 112 26.85 12.90 -8.86
N ALA A 113 26.65 13.18 -7.57
CA ALA A 113 27.61 13.95 -6.77
C ALA A 113 28.96 13.24 -6.62
N ALA A 114 28.96 11.91 -6.44
CA ALA A 114 30.18 11.12 -6.34
C ALA A 114 30.94 11.08 -7.68
N GLU A 115 30.22 10.88 -8.80
CA GLU A 115 30.79 10.89 -10.16
C GLU A 115 31.44 12.24 -10.48
N LYS A 116 30.78 13.35 -10.16
CA LYS A 116 31.36 14.68 -10.31
C LYS A 116 32.65 14.83 -9.50
N ARG A 117 32.64 14.37 -8.24
CA ARG A 117 33.84 14.46 -7.37
C ARG A 117 34.99 13.61 -7.89
N ILE A 118 34.71 12.46 -8.51
CA ILE A 118 35.73 11.62 -9.16
C ILE A 118 36.32 12.38 -10.36
N ALA A 119 35.49 12.96 -11.22
CA ALA A 119 35.96 13.74 -12.37
C ALA A 119 36.85 14.92 -11.95
N ASP A 120 36.46 15.65 -10.91
CA ASP A 120 37.26 16.76 -10.36
C ASP A 120 38.61 16.27 -9.81
N LEU A 121 38.63 15.13 -9.11
CA LEU A 121 39.86 14.52 -8.59
C LEU A 121 40.77 14.01 -9.72
N GLU A 122 40.21 13.38 -10.76
CA GLU A 122 40.96 12.94 -11.94
C GLU A 122 41.62 14.11 -12.67
N ALA A 123 40.89 15.23 -12.84
CA ALA A 123 41.43 16.45 -13.41
C ALA A 123 42.58 17.03 -12.56
N SER A 124 42.40 17.10 -11.24
CA SER A 124 43.45 17.56 -10.31
C SER A 124 44.70 16.69 -10.36
N HIS A 125 44.53 15.35 -10.36
CA HIS A 125 45.64 14.41 -10.47
C HIS A 125 46.42 14.53 -11.79
N ASN A 126 45.72 14.73 -12.91
CA ASN A 126 46.38 14.98 -14.20
C ASN A 126 47.22 16.26 -14.17
N ASN A 127 46.65 17.36 -13.67
CA ASN A 127 47.39 18.62 -13.50
C ASN A 127 48.63 18.46 -12.61
N LEU A 128 48.50 17.73 -11.50
CA LEU A 128 49.61 17.40 -10.60
C LEU A 128 50.70 16.60 -11.31
N ARG A 129 50.32 15.61 -12.12
CA ARG A 129 51.25 14.78 -12.89
C ARG A 129 52.00 15.61 -13.93
N GLU A 130 51.30 16.50 -14.64
CA GLU A 130 51.92 17.42 -15.61
C GLU A 130 52.88 18.40 -14.93
N ALA A 131 52.48 19.02 -13.82
CA ALA A 131 53.33 19.93 -13.05
C ALA A 131 54.59 19.21 -12.55
N MET A 132 54.45 17.99 -12.04
CA MET A 132 55.56 17.19 -11.54
C MET A 132 56.50 16.73 -12.66
N ALA A 133 55.97 16.39 -13.85
CA ALA A 133 56.78 16.14 -15.04
C ALA A 133 57.56 17.39 -15.47
N GLY A 134 56.94 18.57 -15.45
CA GLY A 134 57.60 19.84 -15.71
C GLY A 134 58.76 20.13 -14.75
N ILE A 135 58.54 19.92 -13.44
CA ILE A 135 59.59 20.05 -12.42
C ILE A 135 60.71 19.03 -12.66
N HIS A 136 60.36 17.76 -12.88
CA HIS A 136 61.34 16.70 -13.10
C HIS A 136 62.20 16.98 -14.33
N ASN A 137 61.60 17.39 -15.46
CA ASN A 137 62.34 17.76 -16.67
C ASN A 137 63.26 18.96 -16.44
N THR A 138 62.81 19.94 -15.64
CA THR A 138 63.63 21.11 -15.27
C THR A 138 64.85 20.71 -14.42
N ILE A 139 64.71 19.73 -13.53
CA ILE A 139 65.78 19.24 -12.65
C ILE A 139 66.73 18.28 -13.37
N ALA A 140 66.19 17.30 -14.11
CA ALA A 140 66.95 16.24 -14.77
C ALA A 140 67.62 16.71 -16.07
N GLY A 141 67.06 17.73 -16.73
CA GLY A 141 67.54 18.25 -18.01
C GLY A 141 68.81 19.11 -17.95
N GLY A 142 69.38 19.37 -16.78
CA GLY A 142 70.71 19.96 -16.62
C GLY A 142 70.98 21.26 -17.42
N GLY A 143 70.70 22.42 -16.83
CA GLY A 143 71.61 23.57 -17.02
C GLY A 143 71.05 24.94 -17.42
N ALA A 144 69.74 25.18 -17.51
CA ALA A 144 69.22 26.54 -17.72
C ALA A 144 68.52 27.06 -16.44
N TYR A 145 69.16 28.05 -15.80
CA TYR A 145 68.68 28.77 -14.61
C TYR A 145 67.19 29.16 -14.72
N THR A 146 66.30 28.35 -14.17
CA THR A 146 64.91 28.76 -13.94
C THR A 146 64.85 29.34 -12.53
N PRO A 147 64.54 30.63 -12.35
CA PRO A 147 64.61 31.27 -11.04
C PRO A 147 63.67 30.58 -10.05
N LEU A 148 64.14 30.37 -8.83
CA LEU A 148 63.37 29.78 -7.72
C LEU A 148 61.98 30.41 -7.54
N ALA A 149 61.86 31.71 -7.86
CA ALA A 149 60.60 32.45 -7.86
C ALA A 149 59.53 31.87 -8.81
N ALA A 150 59.92 31.37 -9.99
CA ALA A 150 58.99 30.79 -10.95
C ALA A 150 58.43 29.44 -10.46
N ILE A 151 59.28 28.63 -9.82
CA ILE A 151 58.89 27.34 -9.23
C ILE A 151 57.95 27.55 -8.03
N LEU A 152 58.27 28.50 -7.15
CA LEU A 152 57.44 28.83 -6.00
C LEU A 152 56.09 29.41 -6.42
N ASN A 153 56.03 30.27 -7.44
CA ASN A 153 54.76 30.80 -7.93
C ASN A 153 53.87 29.73 -8.58
N GLY A 154 54.46 28.80 -9.35
CA GLY A 154 53.71 27.67 -9.90
C GLY A 154 53.12 26.78 -8.80
N SER A 155 53.92 26.48 -7.78
CA SER A 155 53.50 25.66 -6.63
C SER A 155 52.41 26.35 -5.80
N LYS A 156 52.55 27.67 -5.56
CA LYS A 156 51.56 28.47 -4.83
C LYS A 156 50.21 28.49 -5.56
N ARG A 157 50.21 28.70 -6.87
CA ARG A 157 48.98 28.72 -7.68
C ARG A 157 48.27 27.36 -7.66
N ALA A 158 49.01 26.25 -7.80
CA ALA A 158 48.44 24.90 -7.72
C ALA A 158 47.82 24.60 -6.34
N TYR A 159 48.43 25.12 -5.27
CA TYR A 159 47.89 25.02 -3.91
C TYR A 159 46.61 25.85 -3.74
N GLU A 160 46.59 27.09 -4.22
CA GLU A 160 45.42 27.98 -4.16
C GLU A 160 44.24 27.44 -5.00
N GLU A 161 44.50 26.89 -6.18
CA GLU A 161 43.48 26.25 -7.02
C GLU A 161 42.91 24.99 -6.37
N SER A 162 43.75 24.18 -5.72
CA SER A 162 43.30 23.01 -4.95
C SER A 162 42.46 23.41 -3.72
N ALA A 163 42.86 24.46 -3.00
CA ALA A 163 42.11 24.97 -1.86
C ALA A 163 40.73 25.52 -2.28
N ALA A 164 40.66 26.25 -3.40
CA ALA A 164 39.41 26.78 -3.93
C ALA A 164 38.47 25.68 -4.48
N ALA A 165 39.01 24.58 -4.98
CA ALA A 165 38.22 23.41 -5.37
C ALA A 165 37.63 22.66 -4.16
N ALA A 166 38.37 22.61 -3.05
CA ALA A 166 37.89 21.99 -1.80
C ALA A 166 36.75 22.79 -1.14
N ASP A 167 36.78 24.12 -1.22
CA ASP A 167 35.80 25.02 -0.56
C ASP A 167 34.45 25.12 -1.31
N LYS A 168 34.41 24.73 -2.60
CA LYS A 168 33.17 24.72 -3.42
C LYS A 168 32.39 23.40 -3.36
N GLY A 169 32.87 22.43 -2.57
CA GLY A 169 32.27 21.11 -2.40
C GLY A 169 31.53 20.89 -1.08
N ALA A 170 31.37 21.93 -0.24
CA ALA A 170 30.60 21.94 1.01
C ALA A 170 29.24 22.63 0.82
#